data_AF-A0A3D0QGH3-F1
#
_entry.id   AF-A0A3D0QGH3-F1
#
_cell.length_a   1.000
_cell.length_b   1.000
_cell.length_c   1.000
_cell.angle_alpha   90.00
_cell.angle_beta   90.00
_cell.angle_gamma   90.00
#
_symmetry.space_group_name_H-M   'P 1'
#
loop_
_entity.id
_entity.type
_entity.pdbx_description
1 polymer ?
#
loop_
_entity_poly.entity_id
_entity_poly.type
_entity_poly.pdbx_seq_one_letter_code
_entity_poly.pdbx_strand_id
1 'polypeptide(L)'
;MKLNHNAIVSPCVTLVCLLFSINAALGQVGKADVVEKIARNALPFELNQVRLLDGPMKDLLERNRKYLLSLSVNRLVHNFRVNAGLPSDAEPLGGWEAPNCELRGHFTGHFLTACALMYAATGDEEVRAKATELVSALAACQKALGPGGYLSAFPEEYIVRVETGKRVWAPWYTLHKIYAGLLEMYTLCGNKEALQVVKQMASWAKGRTDRLDEQQMQTMLKVEFGGMAEVLANLAAVSGDPAH
;
A
#
# COMPACT_ATOMS: atom_id res chain seq x y z
N MET A 1 -38.57 75.92 10.37
CA MET A 1 -38.79 76.54 9.04
C MET A 1 -37.44 77.00 8.48
N LYS A 2 -36.78 76.15 7.69
CA LYS A 2 -35.83 76.44 6.60
C LYS A 2 -35.22 75.11 6.14
N LEU A 3 -35.64 74.70 4.94
CA LEU A 3 -35.07 73.62 4.14
C LEU A 3 -33.97 74.20 3.24
N ASN A 4 -32.89 73.45 3.01
CA ASN A 4 -32.22 73.26 1.72
C ASN A 4 -31.04 72.28 1.92
N HIS A 5 -31.06 71.08 1.35
CA HIS A 5 -30.93 70.66 -0.07
C HIS A 5 -29.48 70.29 -0.41
N ASN A 6 -29.21 68.99 -0.53
CA ASN A 6 -28.57 68.29 -1.67
C ASN A 6 -28.12 66.90 -1.17
N ALA A 7 -28.82 65.84 -1.55
CA ALA A 7 -28.73 65.11 -2.83
C ALA A 7 -27.66 63.99 -2.76
N ILE A 8 -28.10 62.74 -2.94
CA ILE A 8 -27.68 61.82 -4.01
C ILE A 8 -28.25 60.42 -3.70
N VAL A 9 -28.88 59.86 -4.73
CA VAL A 9 -29.48 58.54 -4.84
C VAL A 9 -28.41 57.54 -5.28
N SER A 10 -28.30 56.36 -4.67
CA SER A 10 -28.39 55.06 -5.37
C SER A 10 -28.15 53.84 -4.46
N PRO A 11 -28.72 52.66 -4.82
CA PRO A 11 -28.78 51.46 -3.99
C PRO A 11 -27.61 50.53 -4.29
N CYS A 12 -27.10 49.77 -3.31
CA CYS A 12 -26.25 48.63 -3.65
C CYS A 12 -26.10 47.58 -2.54
N VAL A 13 -26.43 46.35 -2.97
CA VAL A 13 -25.89 45.05 -2.55
C VAL A 13 -26.34 44.47 -1.21
N THR A 14 -27.42 43.70 -1.29
CA THR A 14 -27.65 42.51 -0.49
C THR A 14 -26.51 41.51 -0.72
N LEU A 15 -25.58 41.39 0.23
CA LEU A 15 -24.53 40.37 0.19
C LEU A 15 -25.08 39.06 0.79
N VAL A 16 -25.62 38.19 -0.07
CA VAL A 16 -25.90 36.80 0.27
C VAL A 16 -24.57 36.04 0.18
N CYS A 17 -23.91 35.83 1.32
CA CYS A 17 -22.78 34.91 1.40
C CYS A 17 -23.30 33.46 1.29
N LEU A 18 -23.37 32.96 0.05
CA LEU A 18 -23.43 31.53 -0.25
C LEU A 18 -22.11 30.90 0.23
N LEU A 19 -22.15 30.28 1.40
CA LEU A 19 -21.14 29.32 1.83
C LEU A 19 -21.23 28.11 0.89
N PHE A 20 -20.41 28.11 -0.15
CA PHE A 20 -20.06 26.88 -0.84
C PHE A 20 -19.21 26.03 0.10
N SER A 21 -19.89 25.16 0.87
CA SER A 21 -19.24 24.02 1.48
C SER A 21 -18.72 23.12 0.36
N ILE A 22 -17.43 23.27 0.04
CA ILE A 22 -16.70 22.27 -0.73
C ILE A 22 -16.66 21.02 0.15
N ASN A 23 -17.64 20.14 -0.01
CA ASN A 23 -17.52 18.76 0.42
C ASN A 23 -16.38 18.16 -0.40
N ALA A 24 -15.18 18.16 0.18
CA ALA A 24 -14.11 17.30 -0.30
C ALA A 24 -14.59 15.87 -0.07
N ALA A 25 -15.14 15.26 -1.11
CA ALA A 25 -15.46 13.85 -1.17
C ALA A 25 -14.15 13.05 -1.15
N LEU A 26 -13.53 12.95 0.02
CA LEU A 26 -12.67 11.83 0.35
C LEU A 26 -13.58 10.61 0.37
N GLY A 27 -13.43 9.77 -0.66
CA GLY A 27 -14.29 8.63 -0.93
C GLY A 27 -14.52 7.81 0.33
N GLN A 28 -15.79 7.57 0.65
CA GLN A 28 -16.15 6.61 1.67
C GLN A 28 -15.65 5.24 1.21
N VAL A 29 -14.57 4.78 1.82
CA VAL A 29 -14.21 3.37 1.84
C VAL A 29 -15.42 2.66 2.42
N GLY A 30 -16.01 1.73 1.66
CA GLY A 30 -17.17 0.98 2.12
C GLY A 30 -16.80 0.30 3.44
N LYS A 31 -17.31 0.82 4.56
CA LYS A 31 -17.23 0.12 5.83
C LYS A 31 -18.01 -1.17 5.62
N ALA A 32 -17.32 -2.30 5.55
CA ALA A 32 -17.97 -3.56 5.89
C ALA A 32 -18.64 -3.34 7.26
N ASP A 33 -19.93 -3.67 7.38
CA ASP A 33 -20.68 -3.63 8.64
C ASP A 33 -20.18 -4.76 9.55
N VAL A 34 -18.92 -4.68 9.97
CA VAL A 34 -18.34 -5.57 10.96
C VAL A 34 -18.81 -5.07 12.31
N VAL A 35 -19.79 -5.75 12.88
CA VAL A 35 -20.27 -5.48 14.22
C VAL A 35 -19.18 -5.92 15.21
N GLU A 36 -18.52 -4.95 15.84
CA GLU A 36 -17.57 -5.20 16.93
C GLU A 36 -18.29 -5.98 18.05
N LYS A 37 -17.90 -7.24 18.27
CA LYS A 37 -18.50 -8.09 19.31
C LYS A 37 -18.11 -7.65 20.73
N ILE A 38 -17.02 -6.90 20.87
CA ILE A 38 -16.48 -6.41 22.15
C ILE A 38 -16.23 -4.91 22.00
N ALA A 39 -16.70 -4.12 22.95
CA ALA A 39 -16.43 -2.69 22.98
C ALA A 39 -14.93 -2.44 23.20
N ARG A 40 -14.31 -1.66 22.31
CA ARG A 40 -12.90 -1.26 22.44
C ARG A 40 -12.79 -0.19 23.53
N ASN A 41 -12.01 -0.46 24.58
CA ASN A 41 -11.76 0.50 25.67
C ASN A 41 -10.76 1.60 25.30
N ALA A 42 -9.95 1.39 24.27
CA ALA A 42 -8.99 2.36 23.77
C ALA A 42 -8.80 2.18 22.25
N LEU A 43 -8.43 3.26 21.58
CA LEU A 43 -8.02 3.27 20.18
C LEU A 43 -6.59 3.81 20.10
N PRO A 44 -5.75 3.30 19.18
CA PRO A 44 -4.46 3.91 18.91
C PRO A 44 -4.67 5.34 18.35
N PHE A 45 -3.72 6.22 18.62
CA PHE A 45 -3.63 7.47 17.88
C PHE A 45 -3.19 7.18 16.44
N GLU A 46 -3.83 7.84 15.48
CA GLU A 46 -3.36 7.86 14.10
C GLU A 46 -1.98 8.52 14.03
N LEU A 47 -1.16 8.14 13.05
CA LEU A 47 0.21 8.65 12.95
C LEU A 47 0.29 10.17 12.81
N ASN A 48 -0.71 10.79 12.17
CA ASN A 48 -0.79 12.25 12.04
C ASN A 48 -1.27 12.98 13.31
N GLN A 49 -1.69 12.24 14.35
CA GLN A 49 -2.07 12.78 15.66
C GLN A 49 -0.88 12.85 16.63
N VAL A 50 0.26 12.24 16.30
CA VAL A 50 1.47 12.21 17.14
C VAL A 50 2.64 12.84 16.39
N ARG A 51 3.09 14.01 16.85
CA ARG A 51 4.24 14.70 16.28
C ARG A 51 5.47 14.55 17.16
N LEU A 52 6.54 13.97 16.59
CA LEU A 52 7.85 13.97 17.24
C LEU A 52 8.42 15.39 17.28
N LEU A 53 8.84 15.81 18.47
CA LEU A 53 9.57 17.07 18.69
C LEU A 53 11.08 16.82 18.55
N ASP A 54 11.86 17.89 18.62
CA ASP A 54 13.31 17.82 18.57
C ASP A 54 13.86 16.85 19.62
N GLY A 55 14.72 15.93 19.19
CA GLY A 55 15.28 14.89 20.03
C GLY A 55 15.63 13.61 19.26
N PRO A 56 16.13 12.57 19.95
CA PRO A 56 16.71 11.39 19.30
C PRO A 56 15.75 10.65 18.36
N MET A 57 14.45 10.64 18.65
CA MET A 57 13.46 9.97 17.80
C MET A 57 13.22 10.72 16.49
N LYS A 58 13.25 12.07 16.51
CA LYS A 58 13.18 12.89 15.30
C LYS A 58 14.44 12.70 14.47
N ASP A 59 15.61 12.60 15.09
CA ASP A 59 16.86 12.31 14.37
C ASP A 59 16.82 10.94 13.67
N LEU A 60 16.28 9.90 14.33
CA LEU A 60 16.10 8.59 13.72
C LEU A 60 15.10 8.61 12.56
N LEU A 61 14.01 9.36 12.70
CA LEU A 61 13.03 9.57 11.63
C LEU A 61 13.70 10.21 10.41
N GLU A 62 14.49 11.28 10.60
CA GLU A 62 15.17 11.96 9.48
C GLU A 62 16.24 11.09 8.81
N ARG A 63 16.95 10.25 9.58
CA ARG A 63 17.87 9.26 9.01
C ARG A 63 17.13 8.23 8.18
N ASN A 64 15.97 7.75 8.65
CA ASN A 64 15.13 6.83 7.89
C ASN A 64 14.61 7.48 6.61
N ARG A 65 14.13 8.73 6.69
CA ARG A 65 13.72 9.53 5.52
C ARG A 65 14.83 9.61 4.47
N LYS A 66 16.05 9.97 4.89
CA LYS A 66 17.22 10.05 4.01
C LYS A 66 17.52 8.70 3.35
N TYR A 67 17.44 7.61 4.11
CA TYR A 67 17.64 6.27 3.59
C TYR A 67 16.58 5.90 2.53
N LEU A 68 15.29 6.12 2.81
CA LEU A 68 14.21 5.85 1.86
C LEU A 68 14.39 6.61 0.54
N LEU A 69 14.75 7.90 0.61
CA LEU A 69 14.97 8.72 -0.59
C LEU A 69 16.22 8.29 -1.38
N SER A 70 17.23 7.73 -0.71
CA SER A 70 18.48 7.25 -1.35
C SER A 70 18.29 6.04 -2.28
N LEU A 71 17.23 5.27 -2.10
CA LEU A 71 17.02 4.02 -2.84
C LEU A 71 16.42 4.30 -4.23
N SER A 72 16.95 3.69 -5.28
CA SER A 72 16.42 3.87 -6.64
C SER A 72 15.19 2.98 -6.88
N VAL A 73 14.09 3.58 -7.37
CA VAL A 73 12.87 2.84 -7.77
C VAL A 73 13.19 1.81 -8.85
N ASN A 74 14.03 2.17 -9.82
CA ASN A 74 14.44 1.24 -10.89
C ASN A 74 15.19 0.02 -10.35
N ARG A 75 15.98 0.17 -9.28
CA ARG A 75 16.67 -0.95 -8.63
C ARG A 75 15.70 -1.82 -7.82
N LEU A 76 14.76 -1.20 -7.10
CA LEU A 76 13.73 -1.89 -6.32
C LEU A 76 12.84 -2.78 -7.22
N VAL A 77 12.44 -2.25 -8.37
CA VAL A 77 11.55 -2.98 -9.31
C VAL A 77 12.31 -3.87 -10.31
N HIS A 78 13.65 -3.92 -10.27
CA HIS A 78 14.45 -4.63 -11.28
C HIS A 78 14.02 -6.11 -11.43
N ASN A 79 14.00 -6.87 -10.33
CA ASN A 79 13.65 -8.29 -10.39
C ASN A 79 12.18 -8.53 -10.75
N PHE A 80 11.28 -7.59 -10.44
CA PHE A 80 9.88 -7.66 -10.86
C PHE A 80 9.76 -7.49 -12.37
N ARG A 81 10.49 -6.52 -12.96
CA ARG A 81 10.55 -6.34 -14.42
C ARG A 81 11.11 -7.57 -15.11
N VAL A 82 12.23 -8.10 -14.62
CA VAL A 82 12.84 -9.33 -15.17
C VAL A 82 11.86 -10.50 -15.14
N ASN A 83 11.19 -10.72 -14.01
CA ASN A 83 10.18 -11.78 -13.89
C ASN A 83 8.97 -11.58 -14.83
N ALA A 84 8.57 -10.33 -15.05
CA ALA A 84 7.48 -9.95 -15.94
C ALA A 84 7.87 -9.87 -17.42
N GLY A 85 9.12 -10.17 -17.78
CA GLY A 85 9.62 -10.05 -19.15
C GLY A 85 9.75 -8.61 -19.64
N LEU A 86 9.76 -7.63 -18.74
CA LEU A 86 9.95 -6.21 -19.04
C LEU A 86 11.44 -5.83 -19.03
N PRO A 87 11.87 -4.88 -19.87
CA PRO A 87 13.26 -4.44 -19.90
C PRO A 87 13.67 -3.75 -18.59
N SER A 88 14.89 -4.03 -18.13
CA SER A 88 15.50 -3.37 -16.97
C SER A 88 17.02 -3.38 -17.12
N ASP A 89 17.63 -2.21 -17.13
CA ASP A 89 19.07 -1.97 -17.17
C ASP A 89 19.65 -1.56 -15.80
N ALA A 90 18.80 -1.46 -14.78
CA ALA A 90 19.19 -1.06 -13.45
C ALA A 90 20.03 -2.14 -12.75
N GLU A 91 21.06 -1.73 -12.00
CA GLU A 91 21.81 -2.66 -11.15
C GLU A 91 20.88 -3.25 -10.07
N PRO A 92 20.74 -4.58 -9.96
CA PRO A 92 19.88 -5.18 -8.95
C PRO A 92 20.32 -4.81 -7.53
N LEU A 93 19.41 -4.95 -6.57
CA LEU A 93 19.80 -4.96 -5.17
C LEU A 93 20.58 -6.26 -4.86
N GLY A 94 21.46 -6.20 -3.86
CA GLY A 94 22.25 -7.36 -3.42
C GLY A 94 21.58 -8.12 -2.27
N GLY A 95 22.37 -8.97 -1.59
CA GLY A 95 21.91 -9.69 -0.41
C GLY A 95 20.71 -10.59 -0.70
N TRP A 96 19.66 -10.50 0.12
CA TRP A 96 18.43 -11.27 -0.06
C TRP A 96 17.54 -10.78 -1.21
N GLU A 97 17.88 -9.64 -1.81
CA GLU A 97 17.25 -9.12 -3.03
C GLU A 97 18.05 -9.44 -4.30
N ALA A 98 19.18 -10.16 -4.18
CA ALA A 98 19.96 -10.56 -5.33
C ALA A 98 19.13 -11.41 -6.31
N PRO A 99 19.37 -11.34 -7.64
CA PRO A 99 18.57 -12.07 -8.62
C PRO A 99 18.50 -13.59 -8.40
N ASN A 100 19.54 -14.16 -7.78
CA ASN A 100 19.63 -15.58 -7.45
C ASN A 100 19.09 -15.94 -6.05
N CYS A 101 18.60 -14.97 -5.27
CA CYS A 101 18.01 -15.23 -3.97
C CYS A 101 16.50 -15.50 -4.11
N GLU A 102 16.01 -16.52 -3.41
CA GLU A 102 14.58 -16.90 -3.45
C GLU A 102 13.68 -15.93 -2.68
N LEU A 103 14.24 -15.11 -1.80
CA LEU A 103 13.50 -14.14 -0.99
C LEU A 103 13.28 -12.78 -1.69
N ARG A 104 13.90 -12.56 -2.86
CA ARG A 104 13.87 -11.27 -3.58
C ARG A 104 12.45 -10.74 -3.77
N GLY A 105 12.29 -9.42 -3.67
CA GLY A 105 11.02 -8.71 -3.69
C GLY A 105 10.47 -8.41 -2.29
N HIS A 106 10.91 -9.12 -1.25
CA HIS A 106 10.40 -8.91 0.11
C HIS A 106 10.73 -7.51 0.64
N PHE A 107 11.93 -7.00 0.33
CA PHE A 107 12.35 -5.66 0.75
C PHE A 107 11.54 -4.58 0.05
N THR A 108 11.13 -4.81 -1.21
CA THR A 108 10.28 -3.85 -1.96
C THR A 108 8.92 -3.68 -1.27
N GLY A 109 8.35 -4.76 -0.74
CA GLY A 109 7.15 -4.69 0.08
C GLY A 109 7.35 -3.88 1.37
N HIS A 110 8.41 -4.18 2.14
CA HIS A 110 8.78 -3.41 3.34
C HIS A 110 9.07 -1.94 3.05
N PHE A 111 9.66 -1.63 1.90
CA PHE A 111 9.94 -0.28 1.48
C PHE A 111 8.65 0.53 1.28
N LEU A 112 7.62 -0.06 0.65
CA LEU A 112 6.32 0.58 0.51
C LEU A 112 5.68 0.87 1.87
N THR A 113 5.69 -0.10 2.79
CA THR A 113 5.25 0.09 4.19
C THR A 113 5.98 1.26 4.85
N ALA A 114 7.31 1.27 4.78
CA ALA A 114 8.12 2.32 5.41
C ALA A 114 7.82 3.71 4.83
N CYS A 115 7.61 3.82 3.52
CA CYS A 115 7.20 5.07 2.89
C CYS A 115 5.79 5.50 3.30
N ALA A 116 4.83 4.57 3.37
CA ALA A 116 3.47 4.85 3.77
C ALA A 116 3.39 5.37 5.21
N LEU A 117 4.11 4.72 6.14
CA LEU A 117 4.23 5.14 7.54
C LEU A 117 4.93 6.50 7.66
N MET A 118 6.02 6.73 6.91
CA MET A 118 6.71 8.02 6.89
C MET A 118 5.77 9.15 6.44
N TYR A 119 5.03 8.94 5.35
CA TYR A 119 4.05 9.90 4.86
C TYR A 119 2.97 10.17 5.91
N ALA A 120 2.35 9.13 6.47
CA ALA A 120 1.29 9.30 7.45
C ALA A 120 1.73 10.05 8.72
N ALA A 121 2.98 9.85 9.16
CA ALA A 121 3.54 10.51 10.34
C ALA A 121 3.96 11.97 10.10
N THR A 122 4.30 12.35 8.87
CA THR A 122 4.99 13.63 8.61
C THR A 122 4.37 14.51 7.52
N GLY A 123 3.52 13.95 6.67
CA GLY A 123 3.03 14.59 5.45
C GLY A 123 4.09 14.73 4.35
N ASP A 124 5.17 13.93 4.38
CA ASP A 124 6.26 14.03 3.41
C ASP A 124 5.87 13.57 2.00
N GLU A 125 5.53 14.55 1.18
CA GLU A 125 5.10 14.37 -0.21
C GLU A 125 6.17 13.80 -1.13
N GLU A 126 7.46 14.02 -0.83
CA GLU A 126 8.57 13.48 -1.64
C GLU A 126 8.65 11.96 -1.49
N VAL A 127 8.55 11.47 -0.25
CA VAL A 127 8.51 10.04 0.05
C VAL A 127 7.25 9.40 -0.54
N ARG A 128 6.09 10.06 -0.44
CA ARG A 128 4.84 9.58 -1.06
C ARG A 128 4.95 9.47 -2.57
N ALA A 129 5.50 10.48 -3.24
CA ALA A 129 5.65 10.50 -4.69
C ALA A 129 6.55 9.34 -5.18
N LYS A 130 7.67 9.12 -4.49
CA LYS A 130 8.60 8.02 -4.78
C LYS A 130 7.96 6.64 -4.63
N ALA A 131 7.20 6.41 -3.55
CA ALA A 131 6.50 5.15 -3.34
C ALA A 131 5.35 4.97 -4.35
N THR A 132 4.70 6.06 -4.76
CA THR A 132 3.68 6.04 -5.81
C THR A 132 4.28 5.64 -7.16
N GLU A 133 5.46 6.17 -7.52
CA GLU A 133 6.21 5.74 -8.71
C GLU A 133 6.51 4.23 -8.69
N LEU A 134 6.93 3.71 -7.53
CA LEU A 134 7.16 2.28 -7.35
C LEU A 134 5.88 1.45 -7.50
N VAL A 135 4.75 1.89 -6.93
CA VAL A 135 3.45 1.24 -7.13
C VAL A 135 3.10 1.16 -8.61
N SER A 136 3.25 2.25 -9.37
CA SER A 136 2.95 2.25 -10.80
C SER A 136 3.87 1.31 -11.58
N ALA A 137 5.15 1.23 -11.21
CA ALA A 137 6.09 0.28 -11.83
C ALA A 137 5.72 -1.18 -11.51
N LEU A 138 5.26 -1.47 -10.29
CA LEU A 138 4.78 -2.79 -9.89
C LEU A 138 3.47 -3.16 -10.60
N ALA A 139 2.53 -2.21 -10.75
CA ALA A 139 1.29 -2.39 -11.49
C ALA A 139 1.56 -2.75 -12.97
N ALA A 140 2.55 -2.07 -13.60
CA ALA A 140 2.99 -2.42 -14.94
C ALA A 140 3.55 -3.85 -15.03
N CYS A 141 4.31 -4.29 -14.02
CA CYS A 141 4.81 -5.67 -13.95
C CYS A 141 3.67 -6.68 -13.78
N GLN A 142 2.71 -6.42 -12.89
CA GLN A 142 1.53 -7.28 -12.70
C GLN A 142 0.75 -7.44 -14.01
N LYS A 143 0.53 -6.33 -14.73
CA LYS A 143 -0.14 -6.36 -16.04
C LYS A 143 0.61 -7.21 -17.07
N ALA A 144 1.95 -7.10 -17.10
CA ALA A 144 2.78 -7.85 -18.04
C ALA A 144 2.86 -9.35 -17.71
N LEU A 145 2.72 -9.74 -16.44
CA LEU A 145 2.59 -11.15 -16.01
C LEU A 145 1.26 -11.78 -16.47
N GLY A 146 0.28 -10.98 -16.89
CA GLY A 146 -0.98 -11.44 -17.46
C GLY A 146 -2.20 -11.15 -16.57
N PRO A 147 -3.39 -11.60 -16.98
CA PRO A 147 -4.65 -11.27 -16.29
C PRO A 147 -4.84 -12.01 -14.95
N GLY A 148 -3.90 -12.88 -14.57
CA GLY A 148 -4.03 -13.76 -13.41
C GLY A 148 -3.90 -13.06 -12.06
N GLY A 149 -3.47 -11.79 -12.02
CA GLY A 149 -3.34 -10.99 -10.79
C GLY A 149 -2.06 -11.24 -9.97
N TYR A 150 -1.21 -12.18 -10.40
CA TYR A 150 0.06 -12.46 -9.75
C TYR A 150 1.05 -11.29 -9.84
N LEU A 151 1.75 -11.00 -8.75
CA LEU A 151 2.83 -10.03 -8.71
C LEU A 151 3.92 -10.52 -7.75
N SER A 152 5.13 -10.70 -8.26
CA SER A 152 6.33 -11.01 -7.48
C SER A 152 7.58 -10.72 -8.29
N ALA A 153 8.72 -10.65 -7.61
CA ALA A 153 10.05 -10.65 -8.20
C ALA A 153 10.54 -12.07 -8.59
N PHE A 154 9.73 -13.11 -8.35
CA PHE A 154 10.00 -14.50 -8.71
C PHE A 154 8.82 -15.15 -9.44
N PRO A 155 9.05 -16.20 -10.25
CA PRO A 155 7.98 -16.85 -11.01
C PRO A 155 7.04 -17.66 -10.12
N GLU A 156 5.80 -17.87 -10.57
CA GLU A 156 4.79 -18.69 -9.85
C GLU A 156 5.25 -20.12 -9.54
N GLU A 157 6.30 -20.61 -10.21
CA GLU A 157 6.94 -21.90 -9.93
C GLU A 157 7.34 -22.04 -8.45
N TYR A 158 7.71 -20.95 -7.77
CA TYR A 158 8.06 -20.98 -6.34
C TYR A 158 6.84 -21.30 -5.47
N ILE A 159 5.65 -20.85 -5.90
CA ILE A 159 4.39 -21.15 -5.23
C ILE A 159 4.03 -22.62 -5.46
N VAL A 160 4.22 -23.15 -6.67
CA VAL A 160 4.04 -24.58 -6.96
C VAL A 160 4.98 -25.44 -6.11
N ARG A 161 6.24 -25.02 -5.90
CA ARG A 161 7.19 -25.74 -5.05
C ARG A 161 6.69 -25.86 -3.61
N VAL A 162 6.26 -24.76 -2.98
CA VAL A 162 5.80 -24.80 -1.59
C VAL A 162 4.49 -25.59 -1.43
N GLU A 163 3.56 -25.48 -2.39
CA GLU A 163 2.31 -26.27 -2.40
C GLU A 163 2.56 -27.78 -2.54
N THR A 164 3.64 -28.17 -3.23
CA THR A 164 4.04 -29.57 -3.42
C THR A 164 5.10 -30.06 -2.44
N GLY A 165 5.39 -29.28 -1.38
CA GLY A 165 6.37 -29.65 -0.35
C GLY A 165 7.83 -29.65 -0.81
N LYS A 166 8.14 -29.11 -1.99
CA LYS A 166 9.52 -28.93 -2.46
C LYS A 166 10.13 -27.73 -1.74
N ARG A 167 11.41 -27.86 -1.36
CA ARG A 167 12.16 -26.76 -0.72
C ARG A 167 12.06 -25.51 -1.59
N VAL A 168 11.73 -24.37 -0.99
CA VAL A 168 11.84 -23.00 -1.53
C VAL A 168 11.83 -22.05 -0.34
N TRP A 169 12.55 -20.94 -0.40
CA TRP A 169 12.61 -20.01 0.72
C TRP A 169 11.40 -19.07 0.78
N ALA A 170 10.47 -19.39 1.68
CA ALA A 170 9.43 -18.49 2.20
C ALA A 170 8.68 -17.62 1.15
N PRO A 171 8.17 -18.18 0.04
CA PRO A 171 7.56 -17.39 -1.01
C PRO A 171 6.27 -16.66 -0.55
N TRP A 172 5.47 -17.27 0.32
CA TRP A 172 4.29 -16.63 0.91
C TRP A 172 4.64 -15.51 1.88
N TYR A 173 5.75 -15.62 2.64
CA TYR A 173 6.27 -14.50 3.42
C TYR A 173 6.64 -13.31 2.53
N THR A 174 7.30 -13.56 1.39
CA THR A 174 7.69 -12.50 0.46
C THR A 174 6.47 -11.82 -0.14
N LEU A 175 5.49 -12.61 -0.60
CA LEU A 175 4.21 -12.07 -1.06
C LEU A 175 3.55 -11.23 0.04
N HIS A 176 3.46 -11.72 1.27
CA HIS A 176 2.90 -10.95 2.40
C HIS A 176 3.46 -9.52 2.48
N LYS A 177 4.77 -9.31 2.32
CA LYS A 177 5.33 -7.95 2.39
C LYS A 177 4.84 -7.06 1.26
N ILE A 178 4.69 -7.62 0.06
CA ILE A 178 4.17 -6.89 -1.09
C ILE A 178 2.69 -6.54 -0.86
N TYR A 179 1.88 -7.48 -0.35
CA TYR A 179 0.49 -7.22 0.02
C TYR A 179 0.37 -6.10 1.06
N ALA A 180 1.15 -6.20 2.15
CA ALA A 180 1.10 -5.24 3.25
C ALA A 180 1.46 -3.83 2.76
N GLY A 181 2.60 -3.71 2.06
CA GLY A 181 3.05 -2.44 1.52
C GLY A 181 2.06 -1.81 0.53
N LEU A 182 1.44 -2.60 -0.36
CA LEU A 182 0.41 -2.09 -1.27
C LEU A 182 -0.86 -1.66 -0.54
N LEU A 183 -1.31 -2.44 0.44
CA LEU A 183 -2.49 -2.10 1.24
C LEU A 183 -2.25 -0.80 2.03
N GLU A 184 -1.07 -0.63 2.63
CA GLU A 184 -0.71 0.56 3.39
C GLU A 184 -0.54 1.80 2.50
N MET A 185 -0.02 1.65 1.29
CA MET A 185 -0.04 2.74 0.30
C MET A 185 -1.46 3.22 0.01
N TYR A 186 -2.47 2.34 0.06
CA TYR A 186 -3.85 2.76 -0.02
C TYR A 186 -4.37 3.39 1.27
N THR A 187 -4.26 2.69 2.41
CA THR A 187 -4.89 3.12 3.66
C THR A 187 -4.25 4.37 4.26
N LEU A 188 -2.95 4.56 4.07
CA LEU A 188 -2.18 5.68 4.65
C LEU A 188 -1.89 6.80 3.64
N CYS A 189 -1.79 6.50 2.35
CA CYS A 189 -1.47 7.50 1.31
C CYS A 189 -2.61 7.77 0.32
N GLY A 190 -3.71 7.01 0.36
CA GLY A 190 -4.83 7.13 -0.57
C GLY A 190 -4.53 6.63 -1.99
N ASN A 191 -3.48 5.83 -2.19
CA ASN A 191 -3.08 5.32 -3.51
C ASN A 191 -4.07 4.25 -4.02
N LYS A 192 -5.00 4.66 -4.87
CA LYS A 192 -6.03 3.78 -5.44
C LYS A 192 -5.47 2.70 -6.37
N GLU A 193 -4.36 2.96 -7.07
CA GLU A 193 -3.71 1.97 -7.92
C GLU A 193 -3.15 0.82 -7.07
N ALA A 194 -2.53 1.13 -5.93
CA ALA A 194 -2.06 0.13 -4.97
C ALA A 194 -3.20 -0.80 -4.51
N LEU A 195 -4.38 -0.24 -4.22
CA LEU A 195 -5.57 -1.03 -3.88
C LEU A 195 -5.98 -1.96 -5.04
N GLN A 196 -5.97 -1.48 -6.28
CA GLN A 196 -6.32 -2.34 -7.42
C GLN A 196 -5.33 -3.48 -7.62
N VAL A 197 -4.03 -3.23 -7.42
CA VAL A 197 -2.99 -4.25 -7.53
C VAL A 197 -3.18 -5.32 -6.46
N VAL A 198 -3.35 -4.93 -5.18
CA VAL A 198 -3.48 -5.90 -4.09
C VAL A 198 -4.78 -6.70 -4.14
N LYS A 199 -5.89 -6.12 -4.61
CA LYS A 199 -7.14 -6.86 -4.87
C LYS A 199 -6.97 -7.95 -5.93
N GLN A 200 -6.25 -7.65 -7.00
CA GLN A 200 -5.94 -8.65 -8.03
C GLN A 200 -5.02 -9.74 -7.48
N MET A 201 -4.05 -9.39 -6.62
CA MET A 201 -3.23 -10.39 -5.94
C MET A 201 -4.10 -11.27 -5.04
N ALA A 202 -5.02 -10.72 -4.26
CA ALA A 202 -5.91 -11.50 -3.41
C ALA A 202 -6.82 -12.45 -4.22
N SER A 203 -7.34 -11.98 -5.35
CA SER A 203 -8.07 -12.83 -6.30
C SER A 203 -7.21 -13.98 -6.84
N TRP A 204 -5.95 -13.71 -7.16
CA TRP A 204 -4.97 -14.74 -7.53
C TRP A 204 -4.76 -15.75 -6.39
N ALA A 205 -4.51 -15.27 -5.17
CA ALA A 205 -4.25 -16.12 -4.01
C ALA A 205 -5.45 -17.03 -3.71
N LYS A 206 -6.67 -16.48 -3.72
CA LYS A 206 -7.90 -17.26 -3.62
C LYS A 206 -7.98 -18.36 -4.68
N GLY A 207 -7.75 -18.01 -5.96
CA GLY A 207 -7.77 -18.98 -7.05
C GLY A 207 -6.73 -20.10 -6.92
N ARG A 208 -5.60 -19.83 -6.26
CA ARG A 208 -4.58 -20.84 -5.91
C ARG A 208 -5.04 -21.70 -4.75
N THR A 209 -5.41 -21.09 -3.63
CA THR A 209 -5.69 -21.79 -2.37
C THR A 209 -7.00 -22.56 -2.38
N ASP A 210 -8.01 -22.13 -3.14
CA ASP A 210 -9.28 -22.87 -3.34
C ASP A 210 -9.06 -24.27 -3.96
N ARG A 211 -7.91 -24.51 -4.59
CA ARG A 211 -7.55 -25.79 -5.21
C ARG A 211 -6.79 -26.73 -4.28
N LEU A 212 -6.36 -26.24 -3.13
CA LEU A 212 -5.58 -27.03 -2.17
C LEU A 212 -6.54 -27.77 -1.24
N ASP A 213 -6.33 -29.07 -1.08
CA ASP A 213 -6.94 -29.80 0.03
C ASP A 213 -6.27 -29.41 1.37
N GLU A 214 -6.88 -29.86 2.47
CA GLU A 214 -6.37 -29.54 3.81
C GLU A 214 -4.93 -30.05 4.01
N GLN A 215 -4.58 -31.22 3.47
CA GLN A 215 -3.25 -31.78 3.63
C GLN A 215 -2.19 -30.96 2.87
N GLN A 216 -2.51 -30.51 1.66
CA GLN A 216 -1.68 -29.63 0.84
C GLN A 216 -1.52 -28.26 1.51
N MET A 217 -2.61 -27.68 2.03
CA MET A 217 -2.56 -26.44 2.80
C MET A 217 -1.67 -26.58 4.02
N GLN A 218 -1.84 -27.62 4.84
CA GLN A 218 -0.99 -27.87 6.02
C GLN A 218 0.46 -28.15 5.64
N THR A 219 0.72 -28.75 4.48
CA THR A 219 2.08 -28.95 3.97
C THR A 219 2.73 -27.61 3.60
N MET A 220 2.00 -26.76 2.88
CA MET A 220 2.44 -25.43 2.49
C MET A 220 2.74 -24.54 3.71
N LEU A 221 1.88 -24.58 4.74
CA LEU A 221 2.01 -23.79 5.96
C LEU A 221 3.18 -24.20 6.87
N LYS A 222 3.91 -25.28 6.57
CA LYS A 222 5.18 -25.62 7.25
C LYS A 222 6.32 -24.69 6.84
N VAL A 223 6.18 -23.97 5.73
CA VAL A 223 7.14 -22.96 5.26
C VAL A 223 6.60 -21.58 5.64
N GLU A 224 7.49 -20.70 6.09
CA GLU A 224 7.12 -19.36 6.56
C GLU A 224 6.23 -18.61 5.55
N PHE A 225 5.05 -18.20 6.02
CA PHE A 225 4.03 -17.49 5.25
C PHE A 225 3.78 -16.07 5.76
N GLY A 226 4.50 -15.63 6.80
CA GLY A 226 4.30 -14.33 7.43
C GLY A 226 2.87 -14.11 7.93
N GLY A 227 2.36 -12.88 7.80
CA GLY A 227 1.01 -12.47 8.17
C GLY A 227 0.03 -12.48 6.99
N MET A 228 0.09 -13.48 6.09
CA MET A 228 -0.87 -13.56 4.97
C MET A 228 -2.34 -13.54 5.45
N ALA A 229 -2.66 -14.24 6.56
CA ALA A 229 -4.00 -14.22 7.12
C ALA A 229 -4.41 -12.83 7.61
N GLU A 230 -3.50 -12.08 8.24
CA GLU A 230 -3.75 -10.73 8.72
C GLU A 230 -3.98 -9.76 7.56
N VAL A 231 -3.10 -9.75 6.56
CA VAL A 231 -3.18 -8.78 5.46
C VAL A 231 -4.42 -9.02 4.58
N LEU A 232 -4.84 -10.27 4.40
CA LEU A 232 -6.06 -10.63 3.69
C LEU A 232 -7.31 -10.21 4.48
N ALA A 233 -7.35 -10.46 5.80
CA ALA A 233 -8.45 -9.99 6.65
C ALA A 233 -8.56 -8.44 6.66
N ASN A 234 -7.42 -7.75 6.70
CA ASN A 234 -7.37 -6.29 6.60
C ASN A 234 -7.87 -5.81 5.22
N LEU A 235 -7.46 -6.48 4.13
CA LEU A 235 -7.96 -6.17 2.79
C LEU A 235 -9.47 -6.41 2.67
N ALA A 236 -10.01 -7.49 3.23
CA ALA A 236 -11.44 -7.77 3.25
C ALA A 236 -12.20 -6.64 3.97
N ALA A 237 -11.71 -6.18 5.12
CA ALA A 237 -12.30 -5.06 5.86
C ALA A 237 -12.25 -3.74 5.06
N VAL A 238 -11.16 -3.47 4.34
CA VAL A 238 -10.97 -2.26 3.53
C VAL A 238 -11.78 -2.30 2.23
N SER A 239 -11.89 -3.46 1.60
CA SER A 239 -12.54 -3.61 0.29
C SER A 239 -14.04 -3.89 0.39
N GLY A 240 -14.51 -4.38 1.54
CA GLY A 240 -15.87 -4.86 1.73
C GLY A 240 -16.18 -6.18 1.01
N ASP A 241 -15.17 -6.84 0.44
CA ASP A 241 -15.31 -8.07 -0.33
C ASP A 241 -14.93 -9.28 0.55
N PRO A 242 -15.89 -10.15 0.89
CA PRO A 242 -15.63 -11.33 1.73
C PRO A 242 -14.84 -12.43 1.02
N ALA A 243 -14.56 -12.28 -0.29
CA ALA A 243 -13.72 -13.22 -1.03
C ALA A 243 -12.21 -12.93 -0.90
N HIS A 244 -11.82 -11.76 -0.39
CA HIS A 244 -10.42 -11.47 -0.01
C HIS A 244 -10.09 -12.08 1.35
#